data_AF-A0A7Z9H656-F1
#
_entry.id   AF-A0A7Z9H656-F1
#
_cell.length_a   1.000
_cell.length_b   1.000
_cell.length_c   1.000
_cell.angle_alpha   90.00
_cell.angle_beta   90.00
_cell.angle_gamma   90.00
#
_symmetry.space_group_name_H-M   'P 1'
#
loop_
_entity.id
_entity.type
_entity.pdbx_description
1 polymer ?
#
loop_
_entity_poly.entity_id
_entity_poly.type
_entity_poly.pdbx_seq_one_letter_code
_entity_poly.pdbx_strand_id
1 'polypeptide(L)'
;MRGTAVLALFLALSGCVLIGQTIGERRMAELLIVENGLLEKIDEIEAGLDGEPIDVNQRGILRGERVHLRHKLQKVRDELRQLELHWDLDRRDIEKL
;
A
#
# COMPACT_ATOMS: atom_id res chain seq x y z
N MET A 1 8.93 -17.87 -42.51
CA MET A 1 8.79 -16.57 -41.82
C MET A 1 7.77 -16.59 -40.67
N ARG A 2 7.58 -17.73 -39.96
CA ARG A 2 6.58 -17.83 -38.86
C ARG A 2 7.19 -17.70 -37.45
N GLY A 3 8.51 -17.88 -37.30
CA GLY A 3 9.18 -17.85 -35.98
C GLY A 3 9.41 -16.45 -35.39
N THR A 4 9.55 -15.42 -36.24
CA THR A 4 9.80 -14.04 -35.79
C THR A 4 8.58 -13.39 -35.13
N ALA A 5 7.37 -13.72 -35.59
CA ALA A 5 6.13 -13.19 -35.00
C ALA A 5 5.86 -13.77 -33.60
N VAL A 6 6.18 -15.05 -33.38
CA VAL A 6 6.03 -15.71 -32.08
C VAL A 6 7.04 -15.16 -31.06
N LEU A 7 8.29 -14.96 -31.49
CA LEU A 7 9.33 -14.37 -30.63
C LEU A 7 9.00 -12.92 -30.24
N ALA A 8 8.46 -12.13 -31.17
CA ALA A 8 8.02 -10.76 -30.90
C ALA A 8 6.83 -10.72 -29.91
N LEU A 9 5.89 -11.65 -30.02
CA LEU A 9 4.77 -11.77 -29.09
C LEU A 9 5.26 -12.17 -27.68
N PHE A 10 6.22 -13.10 -27.60
CA PHE A 10 6.79 -13.54 -26.33
C PHE A 10 7.56 -12.42 -25.62
N LEU A 11 8.35 -11.64 -26.36
CA LEU A 11 9.07 -10.46 -25.84
C LEU A 11 8.11 -9.35 -25.40
N ALA A 12 7.02 -9.13 -26.14
CA ALA A 12 6.00 -8.15 -25.76
C ALA A 12 5.26 -8.56 -24.48
N LEU A 13 4.89 -9.85 -24.35
CA LEU A 13 4.23 -10.38 -23.16
C LEU A 13 5.15 -10.35 -21.93
N SER A 14 6.42 -10.75 -22.06
CA SER A 14 7.37 -10.71 -20.96
C SER A 14 7.75 -9.28 -20.54
N GLY A 15 7.80 -8.33 -21.48
CA GLY A 15 7.91 -6.91 -21.17
C GLY A 15 6.71 -6.36 -20.39
N CYS A 16 5.49 -6.75 -20.75
CA CYS A 16 4.28 -6.38 -20.01
C CYS A 16 4.24 -6.97 -18.60
N VAL A 17 4.69 -8.22 -18.42
CA VAL A 17 4.78 -8.86 -17.09
C VAL A 17 5.79 -8.13 -16.19
N LEU A 18 6.97 -7.79 -16.72
CA LEU A 18 7.98 -7.02 -15.98
C LEU A 18 7.50 -5.60 -15.62
N ILE A 19 6.76 -4.95 -16.52
CA ILE A 19 6.19 -3.61 -16.26
C ILE A 19 5.09 -3.70 -15.19
N GLY A 20 4.21 -4.70 -15.24
CA GLY A 20 3.23 -4.95 -14.17
C GLY A 20 3.90 -5.21 -12.83
N GLN A 21 4.93 -6.07 -12.81
CA GLN A 21 5.72 -6.43 -11.64
C GLN A 21 6.49 -5.26 -11.01
N THR A 22 6.98 -4.32 -11.80
CA THR A 22 7.68 -3.15 -11.27
C THR A 22 6.72 -2.06 -10.80
N ILE A 23 5.54 -1.93 -11.42
CA ILE A 23 4.54 -0.92 -11.04
C ILE A 23 3.89 -1.24 -9.69
N GLY A 24 3.49 -2.49 -9.42
CA GLY A 24 2.88 -2.77 -8.12
C GLY A 24 3.89 -2.96 -6.99
N GLU A 25 5.14 -3.35 -7.25
CA GLU A 25 6.20 -3.24 -6.22
C GLU A 25 6.40 -1.79 -5.77
N ARG A 26 6.42 -0.84 -6.71
CA ARG A 26 6.47 0.59 -6.38
C ARG A 26 5.25 1.04 -5.59
N ARG A 27 4.04 0.64 -6.00
CA ARG A 27 2.80 1.01 -5.28
C ARG A 27 2.73 0.41 -3.88
N MET A 28 3.17 -0.83 -3.70
CA MET A 28 3.26 -1.46 -2.37
C MET A 28 4.26 -0.75 -1.48
N ALA A 29 5.43 -0.40 -2.00
CA ALA A 29 6.44 0.35 -1.25
C ALA A 29 5.93 1.73 -0.82
N GLU A 30 5.27 2.47 -1.73
CA GLU A 30 4.66 3.77 -1.42
C GLU A 30 3.58 3.64 -0.32
N LEU A 31 2.71 2.64 -0.40
CA LEU A 31 1.67 2.39 0.61
C LEU A 31 2.23 1.97 1.97
N LEU A 32 3.26 1.13 2.00
CA LEU A 32 3.95 0.72 3.23
C LEU A 32 4.63 1.91 3.92
N ILE A 33 5.26 2.81 3.15
CA ILE A 33 5.85 4.05 3.70
C ILE A 33 4.75 4.91 4.35
N VAL A 34 3.60 5.04 3.69
CA VAL A 34 2.45 5.78 4.25
C VAL A 34 1.90 5.08 5.50
N GLU A 35 1.78 3.75 5.52
CA GLU A 35 1.31 2.99 6.68
C GLU A 35 2.20 3.22 7.91
N ASN A 36 3.51 3.06 7.74
CA ASN A 36 4.49 3.25 8.81
C ASN A 36 4.49 4.69 9.34
N GLY A 37 4.42 5.69 8.46
CA GLY A 37 4.35 7.09 8.88
C GLY A 37 3.04 7.46 9.59
N LEU A 38 1.93 6.78 9.28
CA LEU A 38 0.67 6.96 9.99
C LEU A 38 0.70 6.29 11.37
N LEU A 39 1.35 5.14 11.52
CA LEU A 39 1.54 4.47 12.81
C LEU A 39 2.39 5.32 13.76
N GLU A 40 3.54 5.82 13.30
CA GLU A 40 4.43 6.67 14.09
C GLU A 40 3.69 7.91 14.64
N LYS A 41 2.88 8.57 13.82
CA LYS A 41 2.06 9.70 14.26
C LYS A 41 0.98 9.34 15.27
N ILE A 42 0.41 8.14 15.20
CA ILE A 42 -0.57 7.68 16.19
C ILE A 42 0.14 7.48 17.53
N ASP A 43 1.33 6.88 17.53
CA ASP A 43 2.13 6.65 18.73
C ASP A 43 2.56 7.97 19.38
N GLU A 44 2.99 8.97 18.60
CA GLU A 44 3.30 10.33 19.09
C GLU A 44 2.10 10.99 19.79
N ILE A 45 0.90 10.87 19.19
CA ILE A 45 -0.32 11.43 19.76
C ILE A 45 -0.72 10.69 21.05
N GLU A 46 -0.58 9.36 21.07
CA GLU A 46 -0.89 8.55 22.26
C GLU A 46 0.08 8.86 23.41
N ALA A 47 1.38 8.98 23.11
CA ALA A 47 2.39 9.40 24.08
C ALA A 47 2.11 10.81 24.64
N GLY A 48 1.71 11.75 23.78
CA GLY A 48 1.30 13.09 24.21
C GLY A 48 0.10 13.04 25.17
N LEU A 49 -0.93 12.26 24.83
CA LEU A 49 -2.16 12.13 25.62
C LEU A 49 -1.95 11.53 27.03
N ASP A 50 -0.97 10.64 27.19
CA ASP A 50 -0.71 9.91 28.42
C ASP A 50 0.33 10.59 29.36
N GLY A 51 1.23 11.43 28.82
CA GLY A 51 2.39 11.94 29.56
C GLY A 51 2.34 13.42 29.99
N GLU A 52 1.56 14.29 29.33
CA GLU A 52 1.61 15.74 29.58
C GLU A 52 0.33 16.32 30.19
N PRO A 53 0.44 17.38 31.02
CA PRO A 53 -0.70 18.19 31.43
C PRO A 53 -1.18 19.04 30.24
N ILE A 54 -1.99 18.41 29.38
CA ILE A 54 -2.57 19.02 28.19
C ILE A 54 -3.92 19.67 28.54
N ASP A 55 -4.18 20.87 28.01
CA ASP A 55 -5.49 21.52 28.15
C ASP A 55 -6.61 20.69 27.50
N VAL A 56 -7.84 20.83 28.01
CA VAL A 56 -9.00 20.04 27.57
C VAL A 56 -9.28 20.23 26.08
N ASN A 57 -9.06 21.44 25.54
CA ASN A 57 -9.24 21.71 24.12
C ASN A 57 -8.21 20.98 23.25
N GLN A 58 -6.93 21.02 23.66
CA GLN A 58 -5.85 20.33 22.96
C GLN A 58 -6.04 18.81 23.01
N ARG A 59 -6.51 18.27 24.14
CA ARG A 59 -6.86 16.85 24.28
C ARG A 59 -8.02 16.45 23.34
N GLY A 60 -9.00 17.35 23.13
CA GLY A 60 -10.06 17.16 22.14
C GLY A 60 -9.53 17.10 20.70
N ILE A 61 -8.62 18.01 20.35
CA ILE A 61 -7.97 18.06 19.03
C ILE A 61 -7.16 16.78 18.77
N LEU A 62 -6.28 16.39 19.71
CA LEU A 62 -5.46 15.18 19.60
C LEU A 62 -6.31 13.91 19.47
N ARG A 63 -7.45 13.83 20.17
CA ARG A 63 -8.41 12.72 19.99
C ARG A 63 -9.01 12.69 18.58
N GLY A 64 -9.39 13.85 18.05
CA GLY A 64 -9.92 13.96 16.68
C GLY A 64 -8.89 13.54 15.63
N GLU A 65 -7.65 14.03 15.76
CA GLU A 65 -6.55 13.67 14.86
C GLU A 65 -6.23 12.18 14.91
N ARG A 66 -6.21 11.58 16.11
CA ARG A 66 -6.00 10.14 16.28
C ARG A 66 -7.07 9.30 15.54
N VAL A 67 -8.34 9.70 15.63
CA VAL A 67 -9.44 9.00 14.95
C VAL A 67 -9.28 9.11 13.43
N HIS A 68 -8.92 10.30 12.93
CA HIS A 68 -8.70 10.54 11.51
C HIS A 68 -7.53 9.71 10.96
N LEU A 69 -6.41 9.66 11.69
CA LEU A 69 -5.23 8.87 11.31
C LEU A 69 -5.53 7.37 11.30
N ARG A 70 -6.28 6.85 12.28
CA ARG A 70 -6.73 5.44 12.27
C ARG A 70 -7.57 5.11 11.04
N HIS A 71 -8.47 6.00 10.65
CA HIS A 71 -9.28 5.79 9.46
C HIS A 71 -8.44 5.77 8.18
N LYS A 72 -7.45 6.67 8.06
CA LYS A 72 -6.49 6.64 6.95
C LYS A 72 -5.66 5.36 6.93
N LEU A 73 -5.19 4.91 8.10
CA LEU A 73 -4.43 3.67 8.23
C LEU A 73 -5.25 2.45 7.77
N GLN A 74 -6.52 2.39 8.17
CA GLN A 74 -7.43 1.34 7.72
C GLN A 74 -7.59 1.34 6.20
N LYS A 75 -7.76 2.52 5.59
CA LYS A 75 -7.85 2.65 4.14
C LYS A 75 -6.58 2.17 3.42
N VAL A 76 -5.40 2.54 3.91
CA VAL A 76 -4.12 2.10 3.35
C VAL A 76 -3.98 0.58 3.45
N ARG A 77 -4.39 -0.02 4.58
CA ARG A 77 -4.40 -1.48 4.76
C ARG A 77 -5.35 -2.18 3.80
N ASP A 78 -6.53 -1.62 3.57
CA ASP A 78 -7.49 -2.16 2.61
C ASP A 78 -6.94 -2.06 1.17
N GLU A 79 -6.28 -0.95 0.81
CA GLU A 79 -5.61 -0.79 -0.48
C GLU A 79 -4.44 -1.77 -0.68
N LEU A 80 -3.60 -1.97 0.34
CA LEU A 80 -2.55 -3.00 0.35
C LEU A 80 -3.15 -4.39 0.11
N ARG A 81 -4.24 -4.73 0.81
CA ARG A 81 -4.91 -6.03 0.65
C ARG A 81 -5.52 -6.22 -0.74
N GLN A 82 -6.08 -5.17 -1.33
CA GLN A 82 -6.61 -5.21 -2.70
C GLN A 82 -5.49 -5.42 -3.72
N LEU A 83 -4.37 -4.74 -3.55
CA LEU A 83 -3.20 -4.96 -4.40
C LEU A 83 -2.64 -6.38 -4.23
N GLU A 84 -2.55 -6.90 -3.00
CA GLU A 84 -2.06 -8.27 -2.77
C GLU A 84 -2.95 -9.31 -3.45
N LEU A 85 -4.28 -9.17 -3.33
CA LEU A 85 -5.25 -10.03 -4.01
C LEU A 85 -5.18 -9.94 -5.54
N HIS A 86 -4.96 -8.74 -6.09
CA HIS A 86 -4.82 -8.55 -7.53
C HIS A 86 -3.58 -9.25 -8.07
N TRP A 87 -2.47 -9.20 -7.32
CA TRP A 87 -1.22 -9.84 -7.69
C TRP A 87 -1.26 -11.36 -7.59
N ASP A 88 -1.96 -11.87 -6.57
CA ASP A 88 -2.22 -13.31 -6.43
C ASP A 88 -3.12 -13.87 -7.55
N LEU A 89 -4.00 -13.05 -8.12
CA LEU A 89 -4.80 -13.44 -9.28
C LEU A 89 -3.92 -13.48 -10.54
N ASP A 90 -3.16 -12.42 -10.82
CA ASP A 90 -2.26 -12.37 -11.98
C ASP A 90 -1.23 -13.51 -11.96
N ARG A 91 -0.67 -13.85 -10.78
CA ARG A 91 0.27 -14.96 -10.63
C ARG A 91 -0.36 -16.32 -10.95
N ARG A 92 -1.59 -16.57 -10.47
CA ARG A 92 -2.29 -17.85 -10.70
C ARG A 92 -2.72 -18.02 -12.15
N ASP A 93 -3.02 -16.94 -12.86
CA ASP A 93 -3.37 -17.00 -14.27
C ASP A 93 -2.13 -17.28 -15.15
N ILE A 94 -0.94 -16.82 -14.74
CA ILE A 94 0.33 -17.17 -15.39
C ILE A 94 0.71 -18.65 -15.14
N GLU A 95 0.52 -19.17 -13.92
CA GLU A 95 0.86 -20.58 -13.61
C GLU A 95 -0.08 -21.60 -14.29
N LYS A 96 -1.21 -21.16 -14.85
CA LYS A 96 -2.18 -22.01 -15.56
C LYS A 96 -2.02 -22.02 -17.10
N LEU A 97 -1.10 -21.23 -17.66
CA LEU A 97 -0.78 -21.16 -19.08
C LEU A 97 0.48 -21.97 -19.40
#